data_AF-A0A3Q8XVN2-F1
#
_entry.id   AF-A0A3Q8XVN2-F1
#
_cell.length_a   1.000
_cell.length_b   1.000
_cell.length_c   1.000
_cell.angle_alpha   90.00
_cell.angle_beta   90.00
_cell.angle_gamma   90.00
#
_symmetry.space_group_name_H-M   'P 1'
#
loop_
_entity.id
_entity.type
_entity.pdbx_description
1 polymer ?
#
loop_
_entity_poly.entity_id
_entity_poly.type
_entity_poly.pdbx_seq_one_letter_code
_entity_poly.pdbx_strand_id
1 'polypeptide(L)'
;MGSGGGARAHLFANSVVELAGRRIAPLICYEQLLVWPVLQSVLHAPDAIVAVGNGWWATGTSIAAIQNASTIAWARLFRLPLVTAFNR
;
A
#
# COMPACT_ATOMS: atom_id res chain seq x y z
N MET A 1 6.07 -25.62 -21.24
CA MET A 1 7.08 -24.62 -20.88
C MET A 1 6.36 -23.41 -20.30
N GLY A 2 6.22 -23.35 -18.97
CA GLY A 2 5.83 -22.09 -18.33
C GLY A 2 7.04 -21.19 -18.37
N SER A 3 7.07 -20.22 -19.28
CA SER A 3 8.06 -19.14 -19.24
C SER A 3 7.98 -18.55 -17.83
N GLY A 4 9.08 -18.59 -17.06
CA GLY A 4 9.11 -18.14 -15.65
C GLY A 4 8.38 -16.82 -15.49
N GLY A 5 7.14 -16.89 -14.99
CA GLY A 5 6.22 -15.77 -14.93
C GLY A 5 6.56 -14.93 -13.72
N GLY A 6 7.22 -13.80 -13.97
CA GLY A 6 7.54 -12.81 -12.95
C GLY A 6 7.43 -11.41 -13.52
N ALA A 7 7.23 -10.43 -12.65
CA ALA A 7 7.36 -9.02 -12.99
C ALA A 7 8.77 -8.54 -12.64
N ARG A 8 9.29 -7.57 -13.39
CA ARG A 8 10.57 -6.93 -13.06
C ARG A 8 10.42 -6.19 -11.72
N ALA A 9 11.32 -6.46 -10.78
CA ALA A 9 11.33 -5.77 -9.50
C ALA A 9 11.89 -4.35 -9.67
N HIS A 10 11.09 -3.36 -9.29
CA HIS A 10 11.44 -1.94 -9.33
C HIS A 10 11.64 -1.39 -7.91
N LEU A 11 12.68 -1.88 -7.22
CA LEU A 11 12.89 -1.61 -5.79
C LEU A 11 13.14 -0.13 -5.43
N PHE A 12 13.56 0.68 -6.40
CA PHE A 12 13.91 2.10 -6.22
C PHE A 12 13.24 3.03 -7.24
N ALA A 13 12.24 2.55 -7.98
CA ALA A 13 11.52 3.40 -8.93
C ALA A 13 10.57 4.37 -8.19
N ASN A 14 9.91 5.25 -8.95
CA ASN A 14 8.88 6.11 -8.37
C ASN A 14 7.71 5.25 -7.86
N SER A 15 7.41 5.33 -6.55
CA SER A 15 6.31 4.62 -5.91
C SER A 15 5.10 5.52 -5.59
N VAL A 16 5.09 6.77 -6.08
CA VAL A 16 3.95 7.67 -5.98
C VAL A 16 3.38 8.02 -7.36
N VAL A 17 2.10 8.33 -7.39
CA VAL A 17 1.37 8.69 -8.62
C VAL A 17 0.79 10.10 -8.47
N GLU A 18 0.87 10.92 -9.50
CA GLU A 18 0.14 12.20 -9.54
C GLU A 18 -1.28 12.01 -10.06
N LEU A 19 -2.26 12.48 -9.30
CA LEU A 19 -3.67 12.48 -9.66
C LEU A 19 -4.29 13.82 -9.26
N ALA A 20 -4.86 14.54 -10.24
CA ALA A 20 -5.50 15.84 -10.02
C ALA A 20 -4.64 16.84 -9.23
N GLY A 21 -3.33 16.89 -9.53
CA GLY A 21 -2.38 17.79 -8.85
C GLY A 21 -1.97 17.37 -7.44
N ARG A 22 -2.28 16.13 -7.03
CA ARG A 22 -1.85 15.55 -5.74
C ARG A 22 -1.02 14.30 -5.95
N ARG A 23 0.03 14.12 -5.16
CA ARG A 23 0.84 12.90 -5.13
C ARG A 23 0.23 11.93 -4.14
N ILE A 24 -0.08 10.73 -4.61
CA ILE A 24 -0.62 9.66 -3.76
C ILE A 24 0.38 8.51 -3.63
N ALA A 25 0.46 7.94 -2.43
CA ALA A 25 1.16 6.69 -2.16
C ALA A 25 0.15 5.53 -2.17
N PRO A 26 0.00 4.81 -3.29
CA PRO A 26 -0.84 3.62 -3.34
C PRO A 26 -0.21 2.47 -2.56
N LEU A 27 -0.97 1.80 -1.70
CA LEU A 27 -0.57 0.58 -1.00
C LEU A 27 -1.61 -0.53 -1.26
N ILE A 28 -1.22 -1.54 -2.02
CA ILE A 28 -2.10 -2.60 -2.50
C ILE A 28 -1.97 -3.84 -1.61
N CYS A 29 -3.04 -4.15 -0.90
CA CYS A 29 -3.27 -5.35 -0.10
C CYS A 29 -2.04 -5.73 0.73
N TYR A 30 -1.27 -6.72 0.28
CA TYR A 30 -0.10 -7.25 0.99
C TYR A 30 0.96 -6.18 1.31
N GLU A 31 1.09 -5.14 0.48
CA GLU A 31 2.05 -4.05 0.71
C GLU A 31 1.83 -3.30 2.03
N GLN A 32 0.61 -3.33 2.57
CA GLN A 32 0.25 -2.70 3.85
C GLN A 32 0.93 -3.37 5.06
N LEU A 33 1.46 -4.58 4.88
CA LEU A 33 2.22 -5.34 5.88
C LEU A 33 3.73 -5.18 5.71
N LEU A 34 4.18 -4.63 4.58
CA LEU A 34 5.58 -4.50 4.25
C LEU A 34 6.12 -3.14 4.68
N VAL A 35 7.35 -3.13 5.23
CA VAL A 35 8.00 -1.89 5.65
C VAL A 35 8.52 -1.10 4.46
N TRP A 36 9.19 -1.77 3.51
CA TRP A 36 9.92 -1.10 2.44
C TRP A 36 9.04 -0.24 1.50
N PRO A 37 7.91 -0.75 0.94
CA PRO A 37 7.07 0.05 0.04
C PRO A 37 6.52 1.31 0.71
N VAL A 38 6.23 1.25 2.01
CA VAL A 38 5.76 2.41 2.77
C VAL A 38 6.87 3.45 2.91
N LEU A 39 8.06 3.04 3.36
CA LEU A 39 9.19 3.96 3.51
C LEU A 39 9.60 4.59 2.17
N GLN A 40 9.69 3.77 1.12
CA GLN A 40 9.98 4.25 -0.23
C GLN A 40 8.97 5.32 -0.67
N SER A 41 7.67 5.06 -0.48
CA SER A 41 6.62 6.00 -0.87
C SER A 41 6.71 7.31 -0.09
N VAL A 42 6.96 7.24 1.21
CA VAL A 42 7.10 8.43 2.06
C VAL A 42 8.34 9.26 1.70
N LEU A 43 9.44 8.63 1.25
CA LEU A 43 10.62 9.35 0.75
C LEU A 43 10.32 10.19 -0.49
N HIS A 44 9.28 9.85 -1.25
CA HIS A 44 8.78 10.66 -2.37
C HIS A 44 7.79 11.76 -1.95
N ALA A 45 7.62 11.98 -0.63
CA ALA A 45 6.81 13.03 -0.01
C ALA A 45 5.37 13.12 -0.56
N PRO A 46 4.55 12.06 -0.43
CA PRO A 46 3.19 12.05 -0.94
C PRO A 46 2.28 12.97 -0.11
N ASP A 47 1.17 13.40 -0.70
CA ASP A 47 0.16 14.21 -0.04
C ASP A 47 -0.89 13.35 0.69
N ALA A 48 -1.01 12.06 0.34
CA ALA A 48 -1.91 11.10 0.99
C ALA A 48 -1.48 9.64 0.76
N ILE A 49 -1.91 8.75 1.66
CA ILE A 49 -1.85 7.30 1.48
C ILE A 49 -3.22 6.82 0.98
N VAL A 50 -3.20 5.99 -0.07
CA VAL A 50 -4.39 5.32 -0.60
C VAL A 50 -4.20 3.82 -0.47
N ALA A 51 -4.86 3.20 0.51
CA ALA A 51 -4.74 1.78 0.77
C ALA A 51 -5.95 1.00 0.25
N VAL A 52 -5.70 0.06 -0.65
CA VAL A 52 -6.75 -0.77 -1.25
C VAL A 52 -6.49 -2.23 -0.95
N GLY A 53 -7.52 -3.02 -0.66
CA GLY A 53 -7.35 -4.42 -0.31
C GLY A 53 -8.53 -5.30 -0.69
N ASN A 54 -8.27 -6.59 -0.86
CA ASN A 54 -9.31 -7.59 -1.07
C ASN A 54 -9.14 -8.70 -0.03
N GLY A 55 -10.10 -8.80 0.89
CA GLY A 55 -10.00 -9.65 2.08
C GLY A 55 -10.55 -11.07 1.92
N TRP A 56 -11.24 -11.38 0.82
CA TRP A 56 -12.00 -12.63 0.67
C TRP A 56 -11.20 -13.91 0.94
N TRP A 57 -9.95 -13.95 0.49
CA TRP A 57 -9.06 -15.12 0.61
C TRP A 57 -8.58 -15.36 2.03
N ALA A 58 -8.64 -14.34 2.89
CA ALA A 58 -8.20 -14.36 4.28
C ALA A 58 -9.37 -14.34 5.27
N THR A 59 -10.58 -14.67 4.81
CA THR A 59 -11.80 -14.72 5.63
C THR A 59 -11.61 -15.64 6.83
N GLY A 60 -12.03 -15.18 8.02
CA GLY A 60 -11.87 -15.92 9.27
C GLY A 60 -10.48 -15.80 9.93
N THR A 61 -9.57 -15.03 9.33
CA THR A 61 -8.25 -14.73 9.92
C THR A 61 -8.13 -13.27 10.35
N SER A 62 -7.04 -12.94 11.06
CA SER A 62 -6.73 -11.56 11.48
C SER A 62 -6.04 -10.72 10.41
N ILE A 63 -5.72 -11.26 9.24
CA ILE A 63 -4.88 -10.59 8.22
C ILE A 63 -5.47 -9.25 7.81
N ALA A 64 -6.77 -9.19 7.47
CA ALA A 64 -7.42 -7.95 7.05
C ALA A 64 -7.46 -6.90 8.17
N ALA A 65 -7.62 -7.34 9.43
CA ALA A 65 -7.60 -6.44 10.59
C ALA A 65 -6.18 -5.87 10.82
N ILE A 66 -5.15 -6.72 10.69
CA ILE A 66 -3.74 -6.30 10.80
C ILE A 66 -3.39 -5.33 9.67
N GLN A 67 -3.77 -5.61 8.42
CA GLN A 67 -3.57 -4.72 7.27
C GLN A 67 -4.14 -3.33 7.51
N ASN A 68 -5.38 -3.26 7.99
CA ASN A 68 -6.04 -1.99 8.31
C ASN A 68 -5.31 -1.25 9.46
N ALA A 69 -5.02 -1.94 10.56
CA ALA A 69 -4.31 -1.37 11.70
C ALA A 69 -2.90 -0.85 11.34
N SER A 70 -2.13 -1.63 10.57
CA SER A 70 -0.81 -1.25 10.07
C SER A 70 -0.88 0.00 9.19
N THR A 71 -1.86 0.08 8.28
CA THR A 71 -2.05 1.25 7.41
C THR A 71 -2.38 2.51 8.21
N ILE A 72 -3.26 2.40 9.21
CA ILE A 72 -3.58 3.51 10.13
C ILE A 72 -2.34 3.96 10.89
N ALA A 73 -1.53 3.02 11.39
CA ALA A 73 -0.31 3.33 12.12
C ALA A 73 0.68 4.13 11.25
N TRP A 74 0.91 3.70 10.01
CA TRP A 74 1.78 4.40 9.07
C TRP A 74 1.28 5.81 8.73
N ALA A 75 -0.01 5.96 8.44
CA ALA A 75 -0.61 7.27 8.16
C ALA A 75 -0.44 8.23 9.34
N ARG A 76 -0.64 7.73 10.57
CA ARG A 76 -0.43 8.52 11.80
C ARG A 76 1.03 8.88 12.00
N LEU A 77 1.96 7.93 11.80
CA LEU A 77 3.40 8.14 11.98
C LEU A 77 3.92 9.27 11.07
N PHE A 78 3.49 9.29 9.81
CA PHE A 78 3.94 10.29 8.85
C PHE A 78 3.02 11.50 8.72
N ARG A 79 1.95 11.58 9.53
CA ARG A 79 0.95 12.66 9.51
C ARG A 79 0.34 12.86 8.13
N LEU A 80 0.03 11.76 7.44
CA LEU A 80 -0.57 11.76 6.10
C LEU A 80 -2.07 11.41 6.18
N PRO A 81 -2.92 12.08 5.39
CA PRO A 81 -4.29 11.64 5.15
C PRO A 81 -4.32 10.19 4.64
N LEU A 82 -5.31 9.42 5.10
CA LEU A 82 -5.51 8.03 4.69
C LEU A 82 -6.88 7.84 4.06
N VAL A 83 -6.89 7.30 2.84
CA VAL A 83 -8.09 6.80 2.17
C VAL A 83 -7.99 5.28 2.08
N THR A 84 -9.08 4.57 2.42
CA THR A 84 -9.12 3.11 2.35
C THR A 84 -10.28 2.61 1.49
N ALA A 85 -10.05 1.54 0.74
CA ALA A 85 -11.09 0.80 0.04
C ALA A 85 -10.82 -0.70 0.15
N PHE A 86 -11.69 -1.41 0.87
CA PHE A 86 -11.53 -2.85 1.11
C PHE A 86 -12.76 -3.60 0.64
N ASN A 87 -12.56 -4.52 -0.30
CA ASN A 87 -13.55 -5.55 -0.57
C ASN A 87 -13.44 -6.64 0.51
N ARG A 88 -14.57 -7.13 1.00
CA ARG A 88 -14.64 -8.15 2.05
C ARG A 88 -15.25 -9.42 1.47
#